data_AF-B0BER7-F1
#
_entry.id   AF-B0BER7-F1
#
_cell.length_a   1.000
_cell.length_b   1.000
_cell.length_c   1.000
_cell.angle_alpha   90.00
_cell.angle_beta   90.00
_cell.angle_gamma   90.00
#
_symmetry.space_group_name_H-M   'P 1'
#
loop_
_entity.id
_entity.type
_entity.pdbx_description
1 polymer ?
#
loop_
_entity_poly.entity_id
_entity_poly.type
_entity_poly.pdbx_seq_one_letter_code
_entity_poly.pdbx_strand_id
1 'polypeptide(L)' 'VFALIATSSILLISVPFVFASPDGWSSNKNVVFSGTSLWFGL' A
#
# COMPACT_ATOMS: atom_id res chain seq x y z
N VAL A 1 2.37 -17.23 2.70
CA VAL A 1 2.93 -17.16 1.32
C VAL A 1 1.99 -16.46 0.35
N PHE A 2 0.82 -17.02 0.00
CA PHE A 2 -0.11 -16.36 -0.94
C PHE A 2 -0.60 -14.98 -0.48
N ALA A 3 -0.89 -14.83 0.81
CA ALA A 3 -1.26 -13.53 1.40
C ALA A 3 -0.15 -12.50 1.19
N LEU A 4 1.08 -12.82 1.58
CA LEU A 4 2.24 -11.94 1.39
C LEU A 4 2.44 -11.53 -0.08
N ILE A 5 2.31 -12.47 -1.02
CA ILE A 5 2.40 -12.19 -2.47
C ILE A 5 1.28 -11.24 -2.92
N ALA A 6 0.04 -11.51 -2.53
CA ALA A 6 -1.09 -10.66 -2.87
C ALA A 6 -0.92 -9.25 -2.28
N THR A 7 -0.52 -9.14 -1.01
CA THR A 7 -0.25 -7.85 -0.35
C THR A 7 0.89 -7.09 -1.03
N SER A 8 1.97 -7.78 -1.44
CA SER A 8 3.06 -7.21 -2.25
C SER A 8 2.55 -6.66 -3.58
N SER A 9 1.74 -7.42 -4.32
CA SER A 9 1.19 -6.99 -5.62
C SER A 9 0.28 -5.78 -5.47
N ILE A 10 -0.54 -5.73 -4.41
CA ILE A 10 -1.41 -4.60 -4.12
C ILE A 10 -0.57 -3.36 -3.78
N LEU A 11 0.42 -3.48 -2.89
CA LEU A 11 1.30 -2.36 -2.51
C LEU A 11 2.07 -1.81 -3.71
N LEU A 12 2.57 -2.68 -4.60
CA LEU A 12 3.29 -2.25 -5.80
C LEU A 12 2.47 -1.33 -6.71
N ILE A 13 1.16 -1.51 -6.76
CA ILE A 13 0.26 -0.70 -7.61
C ILE A 13 -0.26 0.50 -6.82
N SER A 14 -0.67 0.30 -5.56
CA SER A 14 -1.30 1.35 -4.76
C SER A 14 -0.34 2.45 -4.34
N VAL A 15 0.94 2.12 -4.11
CA VAL A 15 1.96 3.10 -3.70
C VAL A 15 2.20 4.16 -4.80
N PRO A 16 2.58 3.79 -6.04
CA PRO A 16 2.75 4.78 -7.11
C PRO A 16 1.43 5.47 -7.47
N PHE A 17 0.28 4.79 -7.37
CA PHE A 17 -1.03 5.41 -7.60
C PHE A 17 -1.33 6.54 -6.61
N VAL A 18 -1.13 6.29 -5.31
CA VAL A 18 -1.32 7.28 -4.24
C VAL A 18 -0.36 8.45 -4.37
N PHE A 19 0.88 8.20 -4.81
CA PHE A 19 1.87 9.27 -5.03
C PHE A 19 1.63 10.06 -6.31
N ALA A 20 1.04 9.47 -7.35
CA ALA A 20 0.78 10.14 -8.61
C ALA A 20 -0.48 11.02 -8.57
N SER A 21 -1.48 10.68 -7.75
CA SER A 21 -2.71 11.48 -7.65
C SER A 21 -2.50 12.75 -6.81
N PRO A 22 -2.98 13.93 -7.28
CA PRO A 22 -3.04 15.13 -6.44
C PRO A 22 -3.92 14.84 -5.21
N ASP A 23 -3.48 15.26 -4.03
CA ASP A 23 -4.06 14.95 -2.71
C ASP A 23 -4.09 13.46 -2.29
N GLY A 24 -3.61 12.54 -3.14
CA GLY A 24 -3.58 11.11 -2.86
C GLY A 24 -2.85 10.76 -1.58
N TRP A 25 -1.68 11.37 -1.36
CA TRP A 25 -0.91 11.18 -0.15
C TRP A 25 -1.67 11.63 1.11
N SER A 26 -2.26 12.84 1.10
CA SER A 26 -2.96 13.38 2.26
C SER A 26 -4.13 12.49 2.69
N SER A 27 -4.91 12.01 1.71
CA SER A 27 -6.09 11.18 1.95
C SER A 27 -5.78 9.71 2.26
N ASN A 28 -4.76 9.12 1.65
CA ASN A 28 -4.52 7.67 1.68
C ASN A 28 -3.30 7.25 2.49
N LYS A 29 -2.58 8.18 3.11
CA LYS A 29 -1.38 7.90 3.93
C LYS A 29 -1.60 6.81 4.97
N ASN A 30 -2.74 6.80 5.68
CA ASN A 30 -3.02 5.78 6.69
C ASN A 30 -3.23 4.38 6.08
N VAL A 31 -3.83 4.32 4.88
CA VAL A 31 -4.02 3.06 4.14
C VAL A 31 -2.68 2.49 3.69
N VAL A 32 -1.79 3.34 3.15
CA VAL A 32 -0.43 2.93 2.77
C VAL A 32 0.36 2.45 3.98
N PHE A 33 0.28 3.14 5.12
CA PHE A 33 0.97 2.77 6.35
C PHE A 33 0.46 1.46 6.97
N SER A 34 -0.87 1.28 6.99
CA SER A 34 -1.48 0.03 7.45
C SER A 34 -1.11 -1.13 6.52
N GLY A 35 -1.13 -0.91 5.20
CA GLY A 35 -0.72 -1.90 4.21
C GLY A 35 0.74 -2.33 4.36
N THR A 36 1.67 -1.42 4.57
CA THR A 36 3.08 -1.77 4.83
C THR A 36 3.28 -2.45 6.18
N SER A 37 2.57 -2.04 7.23
CA SER A 37 2.64 -2.74 8.53
C SER A 37 2.13 -4.18 8.45
N LEU A 38 1.05 -4.41 7.69
CA LEU A 38 0.48 -5.73 7.47
C LEU A 38 1.41 -6.59 6.60
N TRP A 39 2.08 -5.99 5.61
CA TRP A 39 3.08 -6.66 4.80
C TRP A 39 4.30 -7.11 5.60
N PHE A 40 4.78 -6.31 6.57
CA PHE A 40 5.88 -6.72 7.46
C PHE A 40 5.48 -7.80 8.48
N GLY A 41 4.19 -7.94 8.78
CA GLY A 41 3.67 -8.94 9.73
C GLY A 41 3.27 -10.29 9.10
N LEU A 42 3.26 -10.40 7.78
CA LEU A 42 2.88 -11.60 7.00
C LEU A 42 4.08 -12.39 6.47
#